data_AF-A0A2W1BGJ1-F1
#
_entry.id   AF-A0A2W1BGJ1-F1
#
_cell.length_a   1.000
_cell.length_b   1.000
_cell.length_c   1.000
_cell.angle_alpha   90.00
_cell.angle_beta   90.00
_cell.angle_gamma   90.00
#
_symmetry.space_group_name_H-M   'P 1'
#
loop_
_entity.id
_entity.type
_entity.pdbx_description
1 polymer ?
#
loop_
_entity_poly.entity_id
_entity_poly.type
_entity_poly.pdbx_seq_one_letter_code
_entity_poly.pdbx_strand_id
1 'polypeptide(L)'
;MATQSTDSRAPKRDSSGRYTNDDEQIEDWLNEFEEEHEFSDFDDSVEDPNYVEENVQQEENEDLEEQNTQSSESDFNSEDEEPLSFLVCGDQDGTKVRRGDFLLSLARELVLPGLKERVYNDRLPRELRLTITRVLGNDLPPPPPVAQLPGPTGRKLCSICLGRLKRQTRYHCCACKKPICLQCSSPLCQDCNLTL
;
A
#
# COMPACT_ATOMS: atom_id res chain seq x y z
N MET A 1 10.73 -19.59 -30.68
CA MET A 1 10.18 -19.22 -29.36
C MET A 1 11.35 -19.15 -28.39
N ALA A 2 11.85 -17.95 -28.10
CA ALA A 2 13.05 -17.74 -27.29
C ALA A 2 12.64 -17.56 -25.81
N THR A 3 13.31 -18.31 -24.93
CA THR A 3 13.18 -18.22 -23.46
C THR A 3 14.03 -17.07 -22.94
N GLN A 4 13.41 -16.12 -22.23
CA GLN A 4 14.13 -15.03 -21.55
C GLN A 4 14.77 -15.57 -20.26
N SER A 5 16.08 -15.43 -20.17
CA SER A 5 16.94 -15.80 -19.05
C SER A 5 16.99 -14.63 -18.07
N THR A 6 16.47 -14.80 -16.85
CA THR A 6 16.63 -13.80 -15.79
C THR A 6 17.99 -13.98 -15.15
N ASP A 7 18.92 -13.11 -15.52
CA ASP A 7 20.30 -13.09 -15.02
C ASP A 7 20.36 -12.41 -13.65
N SER A 8 20.47 -13.23 -12.60
CA SER A 8 20.67 -12.78 -11.22
C SER A 8 22.15 -12.46 -11.02
N ARG A 9 22.56 -11.21 -11.30
CA ARG A 9 23.95 -10.75 -11.13
C ARG A 9 24.35 -10.81 -9.65
N ALA A 10 25.21 -11.75 -9.30
CA ALA A 10 25.76 -11.90 -7.96
C ALA A 10 26.67 -10.71 -7.58
N PRO A 11 26.74 -10.30 -6.30
CA PRO A 11 27.58 -9.20 -5.86
C PRO A 11 29.07 -9.52 -6.11
N LYS A 12 29.75 -8.63 -6.85
CA LYS A 12 31.17 -8.76 -7.17
C LYS A 12 31.98 -8.47 -5.92
N ARG A 13 32.82 -9.43 -5.52
CA ARG A 13 33.86 -9.22 -4.49
C ARG A 13 35.12 -8.69 -5.18
N ASP A 14 35.80 -7.76 -4.53
CA ASP A 14 37.12 -7.35 -4.97
C ASP A 14 38.15 -8.48 -4.75
N SER A 15 39.34 -8.32 -5.32
CA SER A 15 40.44 -9.28 -5.18
C SER A 15 40.95 -9.43 -3.73
N SER A 16 40.52 -8.55 -2.81
CA SER A 16 40.82 -8.60 -1.38
C SER A 16 39.74 -9.34 -0.57
N GLY A 17 38.64 -9.74 -1.19
CA GLY A 17 37.52 -10.45 -0.55
C GLY A 17 36.63 -9.56 0.30
N ARG A 18 36.76 -8.23 0.19
CA ARG A 18 35.94 -7.24 0.86
C ARG A 18 34.69 -6.95 0.01
N TYR A 19 33.57 -6.77 0.68
CA TYR A 19 32.35 -6.28 0.05
C TYR A 19 32.56 -4.78 -0.24
N THR A 20 32.45 -4.38 -1.51
CA THR A 20 32.40 -2.95 -1.89
C THR A 20 31.20 -2.34 -1.19
N ASN A 21 31.37 -1.19 -0.53
CA ASN A 21 30.26 -0.54 0.17
C ASN A 21 29.14 -0.26 -0.84
N ASP A 22 27.89 -0.53 -0.45
CA ASP A 22 26.72 -0.32 -1.30
C ASP A 22 26.65 1.14 -1.81
N ASP A 23 27.21 2.09 -1.07
CA ASP A 23 27.27 3.52 -1.42
C ASP A 23 28.15 3.81 -2.65
N GLU A 24 29.30 3.15 -2.81
CA GLU A 24 30.17 3.31 -4.00
C GLU A 24 29.50 2.72 -5.25
N GLN A 25 28.71 1.66 -5.06
CA GLN A 25 27.97 1.00 -6.15
C GLN A 25 26.79 1.86 -6.64
N ILE A 26 26.24 2.71 -5.77
CA ILE A 26 25.19 3.68 -6.12
C ILE A 26 25.80 4.85 -6.90
N GLU A 27 26.95 5.38 -6.48
CA GLU A 27 27.62 6.48 -7.18
C GLU A 27 28.04 6.07 -8.60
N ASP A 28 28.62 4.89 -8.79
CA ASP A 28 28.96 4.38 -10.12
C ASP A 28 27.71 4.20 -11.00
N TRP A 29 26.58 3.76 -10.43
CA TRP A 29 25.33 3.58 -11.17
C TRP A 29 24.69 4.93 -11.56
N LEU A 30 24.80 5.95 -10.70
CA LEU A 30 24.34 7.31 -11.00
C LEU A 30 25.19 7.95 -12.10
N ASN A 31 26.50 7.74 -12.07
CA ASN A 31 27.41 8.27 -13.09
C ASN A 31 27.21 7.59 -14.46
N GLU A 32 26.92 6.28 -14.49
CA GLU A 32 26.57 5.56 -15.72
C GLU A 32 25.23 6.04 -16.30
N PHE A 33 24.28 6.43 -15.44
CA PHE A 33 22.98 6.96 -15.87
C PHE A 33 23.05 8.40 -16.42
N GLU A 34 23.98 9.22 -15.91
CA GLU A 34 24.21 10.58 -16.41
C GLU A 34 24.94 10.59 -17.77
N GLU A 35 25.76 9.58 -18.08
CA GLU A 35 26.47 9.49 -19.37
C GLU A 35 25.59 8.93 -20.51
N GLU A 36 24.52 8.17 -20.23
CA GLU A 36 23.66 7.55 -21.26
C GLU A 36 22.34 8.31 -21.54
N HIS A 37 22.09 9.45 -20.89
CA HIS A 37 20.89 10.26 -21.12
C HIS A 37 21.22 11.70 -21.54
N GLU A 38 22.03 11.81 -22.59
CA GLU A 38 21.95 12.95 -23.50
C GLU A 38 20.57 12.88 -24.17
N PHE A 39 19.62 13.63 -23.61
CA PHE A 39 18.23 13.77 -24.06
C PHE A 39 18.23 14.49 -25.42
N SER A 40 18.70 13.83 -26.47
CA SER A 40 18.64 14.35 -27.82
C SER A 40 17.20 14.22 -28.33
N ASP A 41 16.60 15.38 -28.57
CA ASP A 41 15.52 15.61 -29.52
C ASP A 41 14.16 14.97 -29.19
N PHE A 42 13.48 15.51 -28.18
CA PHE A 42 12.02 15.60 -28.25
C PHE A 42 11.67 16.79 -29.14
N ASP A 43 11.42 16.50 -30.41
CA ASP A 43 10.99 17.45 -31.43
C ASP A 43 9.55 17.94 -31.10
N ASP A 44 9.47 19.11 -30.49
CA ASP A 44 8.22 19.74 -30.00
C ASP A 44 7.40 20.40 -31.13
N SER A 45 7.62 20.02 -32.40
CA SER A 45 7.02 20.66 -33.57
C SER A 45 5.70 20.03 -34.07
N VAL A 46 4.95 19.35 -33.22
CA VAL A 46 3.55 18.99 -33.53
C VAL A 46 2.63 20.19 -33.25
N GLU A 47 2.62 21.13 -34.18
CA GLU A 47 1.55 22.12 -34.30
C GLU A 47 0.23 21.38 -34.56
N ASP A 48 -0.66 21.36 -33.57
CA ASP A 48 -1.99 20.79 -33.71
C ASP A 48 -2.77 21.65 -34.73
N PRO A 49 -3.15 21.11 -35.91
CA PRO A 49 -3.91 21.87 -36.91
C PRO A 49 -5.31 22.29 -36.43
N ASN A 50 -5.72 21.84 -35.23
CA ASN A 50 -6.99 22.17 -34.61
C ASN A 50 -6.86 23.11 -33.39
N TYR A 51 -5.67 23.64 -33.10
CA TYR A 51 -5.51 24.66 -32.06
C TYR A 51 -6.12 25.99 -32.53
N VAL A 52 -7.21 26.41 -31.89
CA VAL A 52 -7.83 27.73 -32.09
C VAL A 52 -7.35 28.63 -30.96
N GLU A 53 -6.59 29.66 -31.32
CA GLU A 53 -6.15 30.71 -30.40
C GLU A 53 -7.38 31.53 -29.96
N GLU A 54 -7.83 31.36 -28.72
CA GLU A 54 -8.90 32.19 -28.15
C GLU A 54 -8.36 33.61 -27.95
N ASN A 55 -8.77 34.51 -28.84
CA ASN A 55 -8.49 35.94 -28.71
C ASN A 55 -9.10 36.48 -27.41
N VAL A 56 -8.22 36.83 -26.48
CA VAL A 56 -8.49 37.71 -25.34
C VAL A 56 -8.86 39.10 -25.88
N GLN A 57 -10.13 39.47 -25.76
CA GLN A 57 -10.54 40.88 -25.73
C GLN A 57 -10.95 41.22 -24.29
N GLN A 58 -9.95 41.41 -23.45
CA GLN A 58 -10.06 42.33 -22.32
C GLN A 58 -9.84 43.74 -22.89
N GLU A 59 -10.92 44.42 -23.25
CA GLU A 59 -10.91 45.87 -23.41
C GLU A 59 -11.65 46.51 -22.23
N GLU A 60 -10.82 47.03 -21.35
CA GLU A 60 -11.01 48.17 -20.47
C GLU A 60 -12.16 49.09 -20.91
N ASN A 61 -13.21 49.20 -20.09
CA ASN A 61 -14.04 50.39 -20.03
C ASN A 61 -14.41 50.64 -18.57
N GLU A 62 -13.56 51.39 -17.90
CA GLU A 62 -13.91 52.14 -16.70
C GLU A 62 -14.77 53.36 -17.09
N ASP A 63 -15.79 53.58 -16.28
CA ASP A 63 -16.41 54.86 -15.95
C ASP A 63 -17.44 55.55 -16.87
N LEU A 64 -18.58 55.82 -16.21
CA LEU A 64 -19.65 56.79 -16.49
C LEU A 64 -20.82 56.31 -17.38
N GLU A 65 -21.92 55.92 -16.74
CA GLU A 65 -23.18 56.68 -16.81
C GLU A 65 -24.17 56.22 -15.73
N GLU A 66 -24.36 57.07 -14.72
CA GLU A 66 -25.55 57.07 -13.88
C GLU A 66 -26.75 57.64 -14.66
N GLN A 67 -27.95 57.20 -14.27
CA GLN A 67 -29.27 57.77 -14.60
C GLN A 67 -29.91 57.28 -15.91
N ASN A 68 -30.90 56.38 -15.82
CA ASN A 68 -32.32 56.77 -15.71
C ASN A 68 -33.25 55.60 -16.08
N THR A 69 -34.32 55.49 -15.30
CA THR A 69 -35.45 54.56 -15.37
C THR A 69 -36.18 54.55 -16.72
N GLN A 70 -36.65 53.38 -17.20
CA GLN A 70 -38.08 53.13 -17.44
C GLN A 70 -38.38 51.67 -17.85
N SER A 71 -39.49 51.20 -17.30
CA SER A 71 -40.16 49.91 -17.46
C SER A 71 -40.21 49.33 -18.88
N SER A 72 -40.00 48.01 -18.95
CA SER A 72 -40.88 47.14 -19.74
C SER A 72 -41.05 45.82 -19.00
N GLU A 73 -42.26 45.60 -18.53
CA GLU A 73 -42.75 44.36 -17.95
C GLU A 73 -42.71 43.27 -19.03
N SER A 74 -41.93 42.22 -18.80
CA SER A 74 -42.11 40.95 -19.49
C SER A 74 -42.34 39.87 -18.44
N ASP A 75 -43.61 39.59 -18.21
CA ASP A 75 -44.10 38.37 -17.56
C ASP A 75 -43.59 37.17 -18.34
N PHE A 76 -42.46 36.59 -17.92
CA PHE A 76 -42.10 35.24 -18.30
C PHE A 76 -42.52 34.31 -17.16
N ASN A 77 -43.78 33.89 -17.21
CA ASN A 77 -44.25 32.74 -16.45
C ASN A 77 -43.56 31.48 -16.99
N SER A 78 -42.48 31.08 -16.32
CA SER A 78 -42.08 29.67 -16.26
C SER A 78 -42.14 29.25 -14.79
N GLU A 79 -43.36 28.93 -14.36
CA GLU A 79 -43.55 28.01 -13.25
C GLU A 79 -42.90 26.67 -13.63
N ASP A 80 -42.33 26.00 -12.61
CA ASP A 80 -41.85 24.61 -12.64
C ASP A 80 -40.41 24.35 -13.12
N GLU A 81 -39.43 25.09 -12.59
CA GLU A 81 -38.17 24.46 -12.22
C GLU A 81 -38.18 24.28 -10.71
N GLU A 82 -38.76 23.15 -10.27
CA GLU A 82 -38.55 22.60 -8.93
C GLU A 82 -37.04 22.65 -8.64
N PRO A 83 -36.55 23.46 -7.67
CA PRO A 83 -35.15 23.41 -7.30
C PRO A 83 -34.95 22.03 -6.68
N LEU A 84 -34.38 21.12 -7.48
CA LEU A 84 -33.98 19.77 -7.10
C LEU A 84 -33.58 19.79 -5.65
N SER A 85 -34.51 19.27 -4.82
CA SER A 85 -34.39 19.03 -3.40
C SER A 85 -33.06 19.52 -2.85
N PHE A 86 -33.06 20.71 -2.26
CA PHE A 86 -32.09 21.07 -1.25
C PHE A 86 -32.21 20.00 -0.15
N LEU A 87 -31.58 18.84 -0.37
CA LEU A 87 -31.46 17.74 0.55
C LEU A 87 -30.63 18.30 1.68
N VAL A 88 -31.33 18.88 2.65
CA VAL A 88 -30.79 19.23 3.95
C VAL A 88 -30.26 17.93 4.52
N CYS A 89 -28.96 17.70 4.35
CA CYS A 89 -28.22 16.73 5.13
C CYS A 89 -28.11 17.34 6.53
N GLY A 90 -29.22 17.29 7.27
CA GLY A 90 -29.29 17.71 8.65
C GLY A 90 -28.99 16.51 9.51
N ASP A 91 -27.90 16.58 10.27
CA ASP A 91 -27.76 15.73 11.45
C ASP A 91 -28.93 16.00 12.41
N GLN A 92 -29.26 15.03 13.27
CA GLN A 92 -30.33 15.16 14.27
C GLN A 92 -30.12 16.35 15.22
N ASP A 93 -28.90 16.92 15.24
CA ASP A 93 -28.46 18.01 16.12
C ASP A 93 -28.77 19.42 15.57
N GLY A 94 -29.44 19.53 14.41
CA GLY A 94 -29.89 20.82 13.85
C GLY A 94 -28.77 21.70 13.28
N THR A 95 -27.55 21.20 13.23
CA THR A 95 -26.40 21.86 12.58
C THR A 95 -26.45 21.67 11.07
N LYS A 96 -26.34 22.78 10.31
CA LYS A 96 -26.27 22.74 8.85
C LYS A 96 -24.90 22.22 8.42
N VAL A 97 -24.82 20.98 7.94
CA VAL A 97 -23.62 20.39 7.36
C VAL A 97 -23.53 20.75 5.88
N ARG A 98 -22.33 21.07 5.38
CA ARG A 98 -22.14 21.25 3.94
C ARG A 98 -22.29 19.90 3.25
N ARG A 99 -22.94 19.86 2.09
CA ARG A 99 -23.15 18.63 1.31
C ARG A 99 -21.85 17.83 1.10
N GLY A 100 -20.73 18.52 0.86
CA GLY A 100 -19.42 17.87 0.68
C GLY A 100 -18.94 17.10 1.93
N ASP A 101 -19.11 17.69 3.12
CA ASP A 101 -18.69 17.07 4.38
C ASP A 101 -19.54 15.84 4.69
N PHE A 102 -20.84 15.90 4.41
CA PHE A 102 -21.75 14.76 4.53
C PHE A 102 -21.39 13.62 3.58
N LEU A 103 -21.08 13.92 2.31
CA LEU A 103 -20.66 12.89 1.37
C LEU A 103 -19.34 12.26 1.79
N LEU A 104 -18.43 13.06 2.35
CA LEU A 104 -17.15 12.56 2.85
C LEU A 104 -17.34 11.66 4.08
N SER A 105 -18.21 12.02 5.03
CA SER A 105 -18.52 11.17 6.19
C SER A 105 -19.19 9.87 5.77
N LEU A 106 -20.19 9.93 4.88
CA LEU A 106 -20.88 8.77 4.35
C LEU A 106 -19.91 7.83 3.60
N ALA A 107 -19.05 8.37 2.75
CA ALA A 107 -18.05 7.58 2.04
C ALA A 107 -17.11 6.86 3.03
N ARG A 108 -16.70 7.54 4.11
CA ARG A 108 -15.88 6.93 5.15
C ARG A 108 -16.60 5.78 5.86
N GLU A 109 -17.87 5.97 6.23
CA GLU A 109 -18.67 4.95 6.92
C GLU A 109 -18.85 3.69 6.07
N LEU A 110 -19.09 3.84 4.76
CA LEU A 110 -19.26 2.72 3.85
C LEU A 110 -17.96 1.92 3.65
N VAL A 111 -16.81 2.60 3.64
CA VAL A 111 -15.50 1.98 3.33
C VAL A 111 -14.81 1.43 4.58
N LEU A 112 -15.09 2.00 5.76
CA LEU A 112 -14.53 1.60 7.05
C LEU A 112 -14.52 0.08 7.32
N PRO A 113 -15.63 -0.67 7.19
CA PRO A 113 -15.64 -2.10 7.50
C PRO A 113 -14.67 -2.89 6.62
N GLY A 114 -14.63 -2.58 5.31
CA GLY A 114 -13.73 -3.23 4.38
C GLY A 114 -12.25 -2.93 4.65
N LEU A 115 -11.92 -1.70 5.08
CA LEU A 115 -10.56 -1.35 5.47
C LEU A 115 -10.10 -2.08 6.73
N LYS A 116 -10.98 -2.21 7.74
CA LYS A 116 -10.70 -2.92 8.99
C LYS A 116 -10.39 -4.39 8.77
N GLU A 117 -11.04 -5.04 7.81
CA GLU A 117 -10.74 -6.43 7.44
C GLU A 117 -9.44 -6.54 6.65
N ARG A 118 -9.23 -5.64 5.69
CA ARG A 118 -8.07 -5.67 4.78
C ARG A 118 -6.75 -5.38 5.46
N VAL A 119 -6.74 -4.63 6.56
CA VAL A 119 -5.49 -4.28 7.27
C VAL A 119 -4.74 -5.53 7.77
N TYR A 120 -5.45 -6.61 8.08
CA TYR A 120 -4.88 -7.87 8.56
C TYR A 120 -4.58 -8.89 7.46
N ASN A 121 -4.85 -8.56 6.20
CA ASN A 121 -4.62 -9.49 5.10
C ASN A 121 -3.13 -9.49 4.71
N ASP A 122 -2.42 -10.56 5.03
CA ASP A 122 -0.99 -10.71 4.71
C ASP A 122 -0.68 -10.82 3.21
N ARG A 123 -1.69 -11.08 2.37
CA ARG A 123 -1.53 -11.07 0.90
C ARG A 123 -1.46 -9.66 0.33
N LEU A 124 -1.87 -8.66 1.12
CA LEU A 124 -1.85 -7.28 0.67
C LEU A 124 -0.41 -6.71 0.78
N PRO A 125 0.09 -6.03 -0.27
CA PRO A 125 1.37 -5.34 -0.23
C PRO A 125 1.55 -4.50 1.04
N ARG A 126 2.78 -4.50 1.55
CA ARG A 126 3.11 -3.80 2.81
C ARG A 126 2.76 -2.32 2.74
N GLU A 127 3.03 -1.67 1.62
CA GLU A 127 2.71 -0.25 1.39
C GLU A 127 1.23 0.04 1.52
N LEU A 128 0.38 -0.79 0.91
CA LEU A 128 -1.07 -0.65 1.02
C LEU A 128 -1.54 -0.85 2.45
N ARG A 129 -0.99 -1.83 3.18
CA ARG A 129 -1.30 -2.00 4.60
C ARG A 129 -0.92 -0.77 5.43
N LEU A 130 0.25 -0.17 5.18
CA LEU A 130 0.68 1.06 5.86
C LEU A 130 -0.27 2.23 5.56
N THR A 131 -0.68 2.38 4.31
CA THR A 131 -1.65 3.42 3.92
C THR A 131 -3.00 3.21 4.59
N ILE A 132 -3.51 1.98 4.61
CA ILE A 132 -4.77 1.64 5.30
C ILE A 132 -4.65 1.94 6.80
N THR A 133 -3.53 1.59 7.43
CA THR A 133 -3.27 1.91 8.85
C THR A 133 -3.27 3.41 9.10
N ARG A 134 -2.66 4.22 8.22
CA ARG A 134 -2.69 5.70 8.33
C ARG A 134 -4.09 6.27 8.19
N VAL A 135 -4.89 5.75 7.25
CA VAL A 135 -6.28 6.18 7.03
C VAL A 135 -7.17 5.81 8.22
N LEU A 136 -7.01 4.61 8.78
CA LEU A 136 -7.80 4.16 9.92
C LEU A 136 -7.42 4.90 11.22
N GLY A 137 -6.13 5.13 11.47
CA GLY A 137 -5.66 5.86 12.65
C GLY A 137 -6.26 5.30 13.95
N ASN A 138 -7.20 6.05 14.53
CA ASN A 138 -7.88 5.70 15.79
C ASN A 138 -8.95 4.60 15.63
N ASP A 139 -9.45 4.36 14.42
CA ASP A 139 -10.46 3.34 14.12
C ASP A 139 -9.84 1.95 13.91
N LEU A 140 -8.53 1.81 14.14
CA LEU A 140 -7.82 0.56 13.94
C LEU A 140 -8.33 -0.49 14.96
N PRO A 141 -8.91 -1.61 14.49
CA PRO A 141 -9.31 -2.69 15.39
C PRO A 141 -8.08 -3.23 16.14
N PRO A 142 -8.25 -3.88 17.30
CA PRO A 142 -7.16 -4.63 17.92
C PRO A 142 -6.74 -5.78 16.99
N PRO A 143 -5.44 -6.14 16.96
CA PRO A 143 -4.98 -7.26 16.17
C PRO A 143 -5.75 -8.52 16.58
N PRO A 144 -6.18 -9.36 15.60
CA PRO A 144 -6.83 -10.62 15.94
C PRO A 144 -5.91 -11.39 16.89
N PRO A 145 -6.47 -12.10 17.89
CA PRO A 145 -5.66 -12.91 18.78
C PRO A 145 -4.85 -13.85 17.89
N VAL A 146 -3.55 -13.63 17.85
CA VAL A 146 -2.61 -14.55 17.22
C VAL A 146 -2.83 -15.86 17.93
N ALA A 147 -3.63 -16.74 17.32
CA ALA A 147 -3.56 -18.16 17.58
C ALA A 147 -2.07 -18.44 17.46
N GLN A 148 -1.43 -18.76 18.58
CA GLN A 148 0.00 -18.94 18.66
C GLN A 148 0.34 -20.05 17.68
N LEU A 149 0.62 -19.68 16.43
CA LEU A 149 1.32 -20.52 15.49
C LEU A 149 2.57 -20.87 16.28
N PRO A 150 2.80 -22.16 16.59
CA PRO A 150 3.97 -22.55 17.34
C PRO A 150 5.14 -21.92 16.60
N GLY A 151 5.82 -20.98 17.28
CA GLY A 151 6.84 -20.12 16.67
C GLY A 151 7.83 -20.98 15.88
N PRO A 152 8.57 -20.39 14.93
CA PRO A 152 9.39 -21.13 13.97
C PRO A 152 10.10 -22.24 14.73
N THR A 153 9.67 -23.47 14.45
CA THR A 153 10.14 -24.67 15.13
C THR A 153 11.58 -24.88 14.69
N GLY A 154 12.46 -24.06 15.24
CA GLY A 154 13.89 -24.14 15.04
C GLY A 154 14.28 -25.57 15.32
N ARG A 155 15.12 -26.13 14.43
CA ARG A 155 15.52 -27.53 14.54
C ARG A 155 16.17 -27.72 15.91
N LYS A 156 15.51 -28.47 16.79
CA LYS A 156 16.00 -28.72 18.15
C LYS A 156 17.09 -29.79 18.08
N LEU A 157 18.00 -29.79 19.04
CA LEU A 157 19.03 -30.82 19.15
C LEU A 157 18.42 -32.09 19.77
N CYS A 158 18.85 -33.25 19.30
CA CYS A 158 18.44 -34.52 19.87
C CYS A 158 18.91 -34.62 21.32
N SER A 159 18.00 -34.96 22.24
CA SER A 159 18.29 -35.07 23.67
C SER A 159 19.07 -36.34 24.07
N ILE A 160 19.09 -37.34 23.20
CA ILE A 160 19.74 -38.65 23.45
C ILE A 160 21.17 -38.65 22.90
N CYS A 161 21.42 -37.91 21.82
CA CYS A 161 22.74 -37.86 21.21
C CYS A 161 23.74 -37.16 22.12
N LEU A 162 24.95 -37.71 22.19
CA LEU A 162 26.08 -37.05 22.83
C LEU A 162 26.27 -35.64 22.26
N GLY A 163 26.54 -34.66 23.12
CA GLY A 163 26.66 -33.24 22.76
C GLY A 163 27.74 -32.92 21.72
N ARG A 164 28.64 -33.87 21.43
CA ARG A 164 29.65 -33.78 20.36
C ARG A 164 29.05 -33.93 18.95
N LEU A 165 27.94 -34.64 18.81
CA LEU A 165 27.31 -34.91 17.51
C LEU A 165 26.32 -33.81 17.08
N LYS A 166 25.84 -32.98 18.03
CA LYS A 166 24.89 -31.86 17.82
C LYS A 166 23.83 -32.11 16.75
N ARG A 167 23.22 -33.29 16.76
CA ARG A 167 22.27 -33.68 15.71
C ARG A 167 20.97 -32.89 15.85
N GLN A 168 20.66 -32.13 14.82
CA GLN A 168 19.41 -31.41 14.71
C GLN A 168 18.28 -32.35 14.27
N THR A 169 17.10 -32.20 14.85
CA THR A 169 15.93 -33.02 14.55
C THR A 169 14.66 -32.19 14.50
N ARG A 170 13.69 -32.66 13.71
CA ARG A 170 12.31 -32.17 13.68
C ARG A 170 11.36 -33.12 14.43
N TYR A 171 11.84 -34.32 14.76
CA TYR A 171 11.03 -35.38 15.36
C TYR A 171 11.03 -35.29 16.88
N HIS A 172 9.90 -35.68 17.46
CA HIS A 172 9.67 -35.69 18.89
C HIS A 172 9.14 -37.05 19.32
N CYS A 173 9.44 -37.48 20.55
CA CYS A 173 8.87 -38.69 21.12
C CYS A 173 7.36 -38.56 21.26
N CYS A 174 6.59 -39.57 20.86
CA CYS A 174 5.14 -39.56 21.03
C CYS A 174 4.72 -39.54 22.52
N ALA A 175 5.49 -40.17 23.41
CA ALA A 175 5.17 -40.23 24.84
C ALA A 175 5.63 -38.99 25.61
N CYS A 176 6.91 -38.60 25.49
CA CYS A 176 7.52 -37.55 26.32
C CYS A 176 7.75 -36.22 25.60
N LYS A 177 7.44 -36.12 24.29
CA LYS A 177 7.62 -34.92 23.45
C LYS A 177 9.04 -34.35 23.41
N LYS A 178 10.06 -35.09 23.89
CA LYS A 178 11.48 -34.72 23.78
C LYS A 178 11.94 -34.81 22.32
N PRO A 179 12.80 -33.89 21.83
CA PRO A 179 13.34 -33.95 20.48
C PRO A 179 14.33 -35.10 20.32
N ILE A 180 14.09 -35.97 19.34
CA ILE A 180 14.86 -37.20 19.11
C ILE A 180 15.20 -37.34 17.63
N CYS A 181 16.41 -37.81 17.30
CA CYS A 181 16.78 -38.08 15.91
C CYS A 181 16.30 -39.47 15.49
N LEU A 182 16.14 -39.70 14.17
CA LEU A 182 15.68 -40.98 13.63
C LEU A 182 16.59 -42.18 13.96
N GLN A 183 17.86 -41.93 14.33
CA GLN A 183 18.77 -43.00 14.79
C GLN A 183 18.58 -43.36 16.27
N CYS A 184 18.08 -42.45 17.11
CA CYS A 184 17.86 -42.71 18.53
C CYS A 184 16.46 -43.26 18.82
N SER A 185 15.57 -43.30 17.82
CA SER A 185 14.17 -43.70 17.99
C SER A 185 13.48 -43.93 16.64
N SER A 186 12.58 -44.91 16.56
CA SER A 186 11.68 -45.11 15.41
C SER A 186 10.31 -44.42 15.62
N PRO A 187 9.62 -44.57 16.78
CA PRO A 187 8.58 -43.60 17.21
C PRO A 187 8.65 -43.18 18.70
N LEU A 188 9.39 -43.90 19.54
CA LEU A 188 9.50 -43.68 20.99
C LEU A 188 10.96 -43.48 21.39
N CYS A 189 11.17 -42.66 22.43
CA CYS A 189 12.49 -42.45 23.02
C CYS A 189 13.01 -43.74 23.69
N GLN A 190 14.33 -43.95 23.78
CA GLN A 190 14.89 -45.14 24.45
C GLN A 190 14.38 -45.29 25.88
N ASP A 191 14.28 -44.20 26.64
CA ASP A 191 13.72 -44.20 28.00
C ASP A 191 12.25 -44.67 28.02
N CYS A 192 11.49 -44.31 26.99
CA CYS A 192 10.06 -44.57 26.85
C CYS A 192 9.79 -45.99 26.35
N ASN A 193 10.75 -46.58 25.65
CA ASN A 193 10.65 -47.94 25.11
C ASN A 193 10.83 -49.02 26.20
N LEU A 194 11.47 -48.67 27.33
CA LEU A 194 11.71 -49.60 28.44
C LEU A 194 10.53 -49.64 29.45
N THR A 195 9.53 -48.79 29.27
CA THR A 195 8.38 -48.66 30.20
C THR A 195 7.09 -49.24 29.62
N LEU A 196 7.15 -49.87 28.45
CA LEU A 196 6.08 -50.63 27.79
C LEU A 196 6.40 -52.11 27.87
#